data_AF-A0A0A9W485-F1
#
_entry.id   AF-A0A0A9W485-F1
#
_cell.length_a   1.000
_cell.length_b   1.000
_cell.length_c   1.000
_cell.angle_alpha   90.00
_cell.angle_beta   90.00
_cell.angle_gamma   90.00
#
_symmetry.space_group_name_H-M   'P 1'
#
loop_
_entity.id
_entity.type
_entity.pdbx_description
1 polymer ?
#
loop_
_entity_poly.entity_id
_entity_poly.type
_entity_poly.pdbx_seq_one_letter_code
_entity_poly.pdbx_strand_id
1 'polypeptide(L)'
;QRVELCRLFYRAILSDFGACRAPRRNHAWTPQTTNTLEYCAPELLYTNLHALETNVDTQLEFTSDVWALGVTLFAMAFGHLPWQGLCTANVTTMLHVLTSTPLTFPVYHASSR
;
A
#
# COMPACT_ATOMS: atom_id res chain seq x y z
N GLN A 1 27.64 32.64 23.71
CA GLN A 1 27.62 31.76 22.51
C GLN A 1 26.23 31.17 22.37
N ARG A 2 25.46 31.57 21.35
CA ARG A 2 24.18 30.94 20.99
C ARG A 2 24.48 29.72 20.14
N VAL A 3 24.09 28.53 20.61
CA VAL A 3 24.10 27.31 19.80
C VAL A 3 22.84 27.38 18.93
N GLU A 4 23.00 27.71 17.66
CA GLU A 4 21.93 27.51 16.67
C GLU A 4 21.79 26.00 16.44
N LEU A 5 20.75 25.41 17.04
CA LEU A 5 20.27 24.10 16.65
C LEU A 5 19.77 24.22 15.21
N CYS A 6 20.60 23.82 14.24
CA CYS A 6 20.18 23.57 12.87
C CYS A 6 18.95 22.66 12.91
N ARG A 7 17.76 23.21 12.64
CA ARG A 7 16.53 22.44 12.50
C ARG A 7 16.75 21.47 11.33
N LEU A 8 16.92 20.20 11.66
CA LEU A 8 16.86 19.12 10.68
C LEU A 8 15.45 19.14 10.06
N PHE A 9 15.36 19.57 8.81
CA PHE A 9 14.14 19.41 8.02
C PHE A 9 14.14 18.01 7.44
N TYR A 10 13.30 17.13 8.00
CA TYR A 10 13.06 15.82 7.42
C TYR A 10 12.20 15.98 6.17
N ARG A 11 12.73 15.54 5.02
CA ARG A 11 12.03 15.55 3.73
C ARG A 11 11.89 14.12 3.23
N ALA A 12 10.65 13.68 3.05
CA ALA A 12 10.35 12.46 2.30
C ALA A 12 10.31 12.78 0.80
N ILE A 13 10.89 11.91 -0.02
CA ILE A 13 10.88 12.02 -1.48
C ILE A 13 10.39 10.68 -2.03
N LEU A 14 9.39 10.70 -2.90
CA LEU A 14 8.95 9.53 -3.64
C LEU A 14 9.87 9.33 -4.86
N SER A 15 10.28 8.09 -5.09
CA SER A 15 11.11 7.68 -6.22
C SER A 15 10.49 6.45 -6.89
N ASP A 16 11.05 6.07 -8.04
CA ASP A 16 10.60 4.92 -8.84
C ASP A 16 9.19 5.06 -9.44
N PHE A 17 9.10 5.91 -10.47
CA PHE A 17 7.88 6.11 -11.25
C PHE A 17 7.72 5.08 -12.39
N GLY A 18 8.49 3.98 -12.39
CA GLY A 18 8.48 2.97 -13.46
C GLY A 18 7.15 2.20 -13.58
N ALA A 19 6.40 2.14 -12.49
CA ALA A 19 5.06 1.54 -12.43
C ALA A 19 3.92 2.58 -12.54
N CYS A 20 4.23 3.87 -12.64
CA CYS A 20 3.20 4.90 -12.72
C CYS A 20 2.40 4.79 -14.02
N ARG A 21 1.10 5.05 -13.91
CA ARG A 21 0.16 5.01 -15.03
C ARG A 21 -0.39 6.40 -15.26
N ALA A 22 -0.44 6.80 -16.53
CA ALA A 22 -1.17 8.00 -16.90
C ALA A 22 -2.68 7.71 -16.78
N PRO A 23 -3.49 8.66 -16.28
CA PRO A 23 -4.94 8.49 -16.26
C PRO A 23 -5.44 8.32 -17.70
N ARG A 24 -5.78 7.09 -18.08
CA ARG A 24 -6.13 6.74 -19.47
C ARG A 24 -7.64 6.68 -19.62
N ARG A 25 -8.17 7.48 -20.56
CA ARG A 25 -9.61 7.58 -20.81
C ARG A 25 -10.24 6.38 -21.53
N ASN A 26 -9.50 5.46 -22.16
CA ASN A 26 -10.09 4.45 -23.07
C ASN A 26 -9.19 3.24 -23.46
N HIS A 27 -8.32 2.71 -22.59
CA HIS A 27 -7.58 1.48 -22.93
C HIS A 27 -7.66 0.43 -21.82
N ALA A 28 -7.87 -0.82 -22.24
CA ALA A 28 -7.93 -2.00 -21.40
C ALA A 28 -6.76 -2.01 -20.39
N TRP A 29 -7.14 -2.07 -19.12
CA TRP A 29 -6.21 -2.23 -18.01
C TRP A 29 -5.59 -3.62 -18.12
N THR A 30 -4.27 -3.70 -18.27
CA THR A 30 -3.57 -4.97 -18.05
C THR A 30 -3.20 -5.07 -16.58
N PRO A 31 -3.74 -6.05 -15.85
CA PRO A 31 -3.24 -6.39 -14.53
C PRO A 31 -1.78 -6.77 -14.64
N GLN A 32 -0.87 -5.87 -14.26
CA GLN A 32 0.52 -6.26 -14.03
C GLN A 32 0.77 -6.04 -12.56
N THR A 33 0.62 -7.11 -11.77
CA THR A 33 1.16 -7.19 -10.42
C THR A 33 2.68 -7.21 -10.52
N THR A 34 3.30 -6.09 -10.89
CA THR A 34 4.76 -6.00 -10.92
C THR A 34 5.32 -5.82 -9.50
N ASN A 35 4.50 -5.48 -8.51
CA ASN A 35 4.99 -5.05 -7.21
C ASN A 35 4.37 -5.83 -6.04
N THR A 36 5.19 -5.97 -5.00
CA THR A 36 4.98 -6.45 -3.63
C THR A 36 3.50 -6.50 -3.22
N LEU A 37 2.91 -7.70 -3.28
CA LEU A 37 1.49 -7.96 -3.04
C LEU A 37 1.00 -7.39 -1.70
N GLU A 38 1.90 -7.28 -0.72
CA GLU A 38 1.67 -6.83 0.64
C GLU A 38 1.19 -5.37 0.73
N TYR A 39 1.42 -4.58 -0.31
CA TYR A 39 0.95 -3.19 -0.41
C TYR A 39 -0.25 -3.04 -1.35
N CYS A 40 -0.67 -4.10 -2.03
CA CYS A 40 -1.77 -4.02 -2.99
C CYS A 40 -3.13 -3.95 -2.29
N ALA A 41 -3.99 -3.10 -2.82
CA ALA A 41 -5.37 -2.97 -2.39
C ALA A 41 -6.21 -4.19 -2.83
N PRO A 42 -7.25 -4.60 -2.06
CA PRO A 42 -8.06 -5.77 -2.38
C PRO A 42 -8.78 -5.64 -3.73
N GLU A 43 -9.21 -4.43 -4.13
CA GLU A 43 -9.82 -4.17 -5.43
C GLU A 43 -8.87 -4.44 -6.61
N LEU A 44 -7.59 -4.15 -6.42
CA LEU A 44 -6.55 -4.40 -7.41
C LEU A 44 -6.33 -5.91 -7.54
N LEU A 45 -6.24 -6.63 -6.43
CA LEU A 45 -6.08 -8.09 -6.40
C LEU A 45 -7.29 -8.81 -7.03
N TYR A 46 -8.50 -8.35 -6.76
CA TYR A 46 -9.72 -8.88 -7.36
C TYR A 46 -9.72 -8.73 -8.89
N THR A 47 -9.34 -7.56 -9.39
CA THR A 47 -9.28 -7.29 -10.84
C THR A 47 -8.19 -8.12 -11.51
N ASN A 48 -7.03 -8.31 -10.86
CA ASN A 48 -5.96 -9.20 -11.34
C ASN A 48 -6.42 -10.66 -11.40
N LEU A 49 -7.07 -11.17 -10.35
CA LEU A 49 -7.46 -12.57 -10.24
C LEU A 49 -8.49 -12.98 -11.30
N HIS A 50 -9.42 -12.09 -11.61
CA HIS A 50 -10.47 -12.35 -12.59
C HIS A 50 -10.09 -11.92 -14.01
N ALA A 51 -8.85 -11.46 -14.23
CA ALA A 51 -8.34 -10.92 -15.50
C ALA A 51 -9.36 -9.97 -16.17
N LEU A 52 -10.08 -9.20 -15.35
CA LEU A 52 -11.16 -8.38 -15.86
C LEU A 52 -10.52 -7.20 -16.58
N GLU A 53 -10.69 -7.16 -17.90
CA GLU A 53 -10.52 -5.93 -18.67
C GLU A 53 -11.66 -4.99 -18.27
N THR A 54 -11.47 -4.25 -17.18
CA THR A 54 -12.38 -3.19 -16.79
C THR A 54 -11.85 -1.88 -17.36
N ASN A 55 -12.79 -1.01 -17.79
CA ASN A 55 -12.52 0.43 -17.79
C ASN A 55 -12.40 0.84 -16.32
N VAL A 56 -11.23 0.58 -15.73
CA VAL A 56 -10.94 0.94 -14.33
C VAL A 56 -11.14 2.43 -14.23
N ASP A 57 -12.14 2.83 -13.44
CA ASP A 57 -12.36 4.24 -13.13
C ASP A 57 -11.08 4.78 -12.46
N THR A 58 -10.65 5.97 -12.85
CA THR A 58 -9.58 6.74 -12.20
C THR A 58 -9.70 6.77 -10.67
N GLN A 59 -10.91 6.61 -10.14
CA GLN A 59 -11.14 6.48 -8.69
C GLN A 59 -10.51 5.22 -8.08
N LEU A 60 -10.53 4.07 -8.76
CA LEU A 60 -9.93 2.82 -8.27
C LEU A 60 -8.40 2.92 -8.19
N GLU A 61 -7.78 3.64 -9.13
CA GLU A 61 -6.33 3.89 -9.10
C GLU A 61 -5.95 4.73 -7.88
N PHE A 62 -6.67 5.84 -7.67
CA PHE A 62 -6.44 6.71 -6.53
C PHE A 62 -6.67 6.01 -5.19
N THR A 63 -7.76 5.24 -5.03
CA THR A 63 -8.01 4.52 -3.77
C THR A 63 -6.95 3.46 -3.50
N SER A 64 -6.42 2.82 -4.56
CA SER A 64 -5.36 1.84 -4.42
C SER A 64 -4.02 2.45 -3.96
N ASP A 65 -3.68 3.65 -4.42
CA ASP A 65 -2.50 4.39 -3.94
C ASP A 65 -2.66 4.82 -2.47
N VAL A 66 -3.87 5.27 -2.08
CA VAL A 66 -4.19 5.62 -0.69
C VAL A 66 -4.08 4.40 0.23
N TRP A 67 -4.50 3.23 -0.24
CA TRP A 67 -4.33 1.98 0.48
C TRP A 67 -2.84 1.66 0.72
N ALA A 68 -2.02 1.69 -0.34
CA ALA A 68 -0.59 1.42 -0.24
C ALA A 68 0.12 2.39 0.71
N LEU A 69 -0.29 3.67 0.71
CA LEU A 69 0.17 4.66 1.68
C LEU A 69 -0.22 4.27 3.11
N GLY A 70 -1.43 3.80 3.35
CA GLY A 70 -1.89 3.32 4.66
C GLY A 70 -1.05 2.15 5.19
N VAL A 71 -0.76 1.16 4.34
CA VAL A 71 0.14 0.05 4.67
C VAL A 71 1.55 0.56 5.01
N THR A 72 2.06 1.53 4.23
CA THR A 72 3.37 2.14 4.46
C THR A 72 3.43 2.90 5.80
N LEU A 73 2.39 3.68 6.11
CA LEU A 73 2.28 4.39 7.40
C LEU A 73 2.22 3.41 8.57
N PHE A 74 1.48 2.31 8.44
CA PHE A 74 1.44 1.25 9.45
C PHE A 74 2.84 0.66 9.67
N ALA A 75 3.54 0.30 8.59
CA ALA A 75 4.90 -0.23 8.67
C ALA A 75 5.88 0.74 9.33
N MET A 76 5.78 2.04 9.03
CA MET A 76 6.60 3.07 9.68
C MET A 76 6.27 3.23 11.17
N ALA A 77 4.99 3.11 11.56
CA ALA A 77 4.55 3.28 12.94
C ALA A 77 4.89 2.06 13.82
N PHE A 78 4.77 0.85 13.29
CA PHE A 78 4.86 -0.40 14.07
C PHE A 78 6.08 -1.27 13.72
N GLY A 79 6.83 -0.94 12.68
CA GLY A 79 8.02 -1.68 12.26
C GLY A 79 7.75 -3.02 11.55
N HIS A 80 6.48 -3.33 11.25
CA HIS A 80 6.06 -4.54 10.56
C HIS A 80 4.84 -4.26 9.67
N LEU A 81 4.58 -5.11 8.69
CA LEU A 81 3.39 -4.99 7.83
C LEU A 81 2.12 -5.41 8.58
N PRO A 82 0.94 -4.88 8.21
CA PRO A 82 -0.31 -5.15 8.92
C PRO A 82 -0.71 -6.63 8.98
N TRP A 83 -0.39 -7.39 7.93
CA TRP A 83 -0.67 -8.83 7.81
C TRP A 83 0.61 -9.67 7.73
N GLN A 84 1.71 -9.17 8.30
CA GLN A 84 3.00 -9.86 8.28
C GLN A 84 2.90 -11.25 8.93
N GLY A 85 3.43 -12.27 8.26
CA GLY A 85 3.42 -13.66 8.75
C GLY A 85 2.17 -14.46 8.40
N LEU A 86 1.17 -13.86 7.76
CA LEU A 86 0.07 -14.59 7.15
C LEU A 86 0.49 -15.14 5.77
N CYS A 87 -0.17 -16.21 5.31
CA CYS A 87 0.13 -16.81 4.01
C CYS A 87 -0.32 -15.89 2.87
N THR A 88 0.63 -15.20 2.25
CA THR A 88 0.41 -14.19 1.20
C THR A 88 1.09 -14.56 -0.13
N ALA A 89 1.38 -15.86 -0.33
CA ALA A 89 2.22 -16.37 -1.41
C ALA A 89 1.69 -16.09 -2.83
N ASN A 90 0.40 -15.82 -2.97
CA ASN A 90 -0.22 -15.45 -4.24
C ASN A 90 -1.42 -14.51 -4.05
N VAL A 91 -1.90 -13.94 -5.17
CA VAL A 91 -3.04 -13.02 -5.21
C VAL A 91 -4.27 -13.58 -4.50
N THR A 92 -4.62 -14.86 -4.69
CA THR A 92 -5.78 -15.50 -4.07
C THR A 92 -5.66 -15.54 -2.55
N THR A 93 -4.50 -15.98 -2.05
CA THR A 93 -4.25 -16.05 -0.60
C THR A 93 -4.20 -14.67 0.03
N MET A 94 -3.60 -13.68 -0.66
CA MET A 94 -3.57 -12.30 -0.20
C MET A 94 -4.97 -11.70 -0.14
N LEU A 95 -5.76 -11.84 -1.21
CA LEU A 95 -7.13 -11.33 -1.25
C LEU A 95 -7.96 -11.93 -0.13
N HIS A 96 -7.86 -13.24 0.10
CA HIS A 96 -8.54 -13.90 1.21
C HIS A 96 -8.12 -13.30 2.56
N VAL A 97 -6.83 -13.11 2.80
CA VAL A 97 -6.33 -12.45 4.03
C VAL A 97 -6.95 -11.06 4.18
N LEU A 98 -6.88 -10.21 3.16
CA LEU A 98 -7.41 -8.84 3.22
C LEU A 98 -8.92 -8.79 3.48
N THR A 99 -9.69 -9.75 2.95
CA THR A 99 -11.15 -9.78 3.12
C THR A 99 -11.62 -10.48 4.40
N SER A 100 -10.81 -11.37 4.97
CA SER A 100 -11.21 -12.25 6.07
C SER A 100 -10.50 -11.97 7.39
N THR A 101 -9.41 -11.19 7.38
CA THR A 101 -8.65 -10.86 8.59
C THR A 101 -8.72 -9.36 8.87
N PRO A 102 -9.44 -8.93 9.92
CA PRO A 102 -9.48 -7.53 10.30
C PRO A 102 -8.08 -7.00 10.67
N LEU A 103 -7.81 -5.75 10.28
CA LEU A 103 -6.62 -5.02 10.70
C LEU A 103 -6.60 -4.90 12.23
N THR A 104 -5.46 -5.23 12.85
CA THR A 104 -5.23 -5.01 14.28
C THR A 104 -4.08 -4.04 14.49
N PHE A 105 -4.23 -3.13 15.46
CA PHE A 105 -3.19 -2.18 15.84
C PHE A 105 -2.52 -2.66 17.12
N PRO A 106 -1.18 -2.76 17.16
CA PRO A 106 -0.46 -3.04 18.39
C PRO A 106 -0.80 -1.99 19.46
N VAL A 107 -1.03 -2.45 20.69
CA VAL A 107 -1.26 -1.55 21.83
C VAL A 107 0.04 -0.81 22.12
N TYR A 108 0.03 0.51 21.96
CA TYR A 108 1.16 1.33 22.33
C TYR A 108 1.23 1.41 23.87
N HIS A 109 2.13 0.64 24.46
CA HIS A 109 2.54 0.87 25.85
C HIS A 109 3.49 2.05 25.86
N ALA A 110 2.95 3.25 26.14
CA ALA A 110 3.79 4.41 26.44
C ALA A 110 4.71 4.02 27.60
N SER A 111 5.99 3.81 27.31
CA SER A 111 7.00 3.63 28.34
C SER A 111 7.03 4.94 29.11
N SER A 112 6.52 4.92 30.35
CA SER A 112 6.62 6.04 31.28
C SER A 112 8.10 6.42 31.38
N ARG A 113 8.47 7.52 30.73
CA ARG A 113 9.77 8.19 30.91
C ARG A 113 9.57 9.38 31.82
#